data_AF-A0AAV2BUC7-F1
#
_entry.id   AF-A0AAV2BUC7-F1
#
_cell.length_a   1.000
_cell.length_b   1.000
_cell.length_c   1.000
_cell.angle_alpha   90.00
_cell.angle_beta   90.00
_cell.angle_gamma   90.00
#
_symmetry.space_group_name_H-M   'P 1'
#
loop_
_entity.id
_entity.type
_entity.pdbx_description
1 polymer ?
#
loop_
_entity_poly.entity_id
_entity_poly.type
_entity_poly.pdbx_seq_one_letter_code
_entity_poly.pdbx_strand_id
1 'polypeptide(L)'
;MWDADFISGPLITCVLVIIINILFYWKIMENLNKKKVLNDDETKEKQQESSILKNENPYFFPSNSDSDFECEYTCEICNITFLGLKFLREHEKGAQILKLVRKKEIKKKLVGNLEEDSVKSEEDDVEQTLFAICKTCKKDFMGSDSLELHLKSSAHKKKMARARHLKEIKDEDNHIDLKKPKQKRKGKSKSLIPGKSSESFSDSDSSESTDGNNGADGYSLL
;
A
#
# COMPACT_ATOMS: atom_id res chain seq x y z
N MET A 1 -30.42 -23.90 55.87
CA MET A 1 -29.07 -23.33 55.67
C MET A 1 -28.23 -24.39 55.02
N TRP A 2 -27.92 -24.23 53.74
CA TRP A 2 -26.96 -25.07 53.02
C TRP A 2 -25.85 -24.11 52.60
N ASP A 3 -24.69 -24.25 53.24
CA ASP A 3 -23.55 -23.36 53.07
C ASP A 3 -22.91 -23.59 51.69
N ALA A 4 -22.79 -22.51 50.91
CA ALA A 4 -22.39 -22.50 49.52
C ALA A 4 -20.90 -22.14 49.33
N ASP A 5 -20.02 -22.66 50.19
CA ASP A 5 -18.63 -22.16 50.29
C ASP A 5 -17.55 -23.06 49.68
N PHE A 6 -17.88 -24.07 48.88
CA PHE A 6 -16.89 -25.10 48.52
C PHE A 6 -16.72 -25.44 47.04
N ILE A 7 -16.58 -24.47 46.14
CA ILE A 7 -15.82 -24.71 44.89
C ILE A 7 -15.06 -23.45 44.44
N SER A 8 -14.16 -22.94 45.28
CA SER A 8 -13.12 -21.98 44.88
C SER A 8 -11.83 -22.75 44.56
N GLY A 9 -11.86 -23.54 43.48
CA GLY A 9 -10.76 -24.43 43.12
C GLY A 9 -10.03 -24.00 41.84
N PRO A 10 -8.69 -24.12 41.76
CA PRO A 10 -7.90 -23.89 40.53
C PRO A 10 -8.33 -24.77 39.34
N LEU A 11 -9.14 -25.80 39.59
CA LEU A 11 -9.75 -26.63 38.55
C LEU A 11 -10.77 -25.84 37.71
N ILE A 12 -11.53 -24.91 38.29
CA ILE A 12 -12.50 -24.10 37.53
C ILE A 12 -11.77 -23.18 36.54
N THR A 13 -10.68 -22.56 36.97
CA THR A 13 -9.88 -21.69 36.09
C THR A 13 -9.26 -22.47 34.95
N CYS A 14 -8.81 -23.71 35.18
CA CYS A 14 -8.31 -24.58 34.11
C CYS A 14 -9.40 -24.94 33.09
N VAL A 15 -10.61 -25.27 33.56
CA VAL A 15 -11.75 -25.61 32.68
C VAL A 15 -12.16 -24.40 31.83
N LEU A 16 -12.20 -23.20 32.42
CA LEU A 16 -12.53 -21.98 31.68
C LEU A 16 -11.50 -21.64 30.60
N VAL A 17 -10.20 -21.80 30.88
CA VAL A 17 -9.15 -21.56 29.88
C VAL A 17 -9.24 -22.56 28.72
N ILE A 18 -9.58 -23.82 28.99
CA ILE A 18 -9.80 -24.82 27.95
C ILE A 18 -10.99 -24.45 27.08
N ILE A 19 -12.11 -24.04 27.68
CA ILE A 19 -13.32 -23.62 26.95
C ILE A 19 -13.02 -22.39 26.07
N ILE A 20 -12.31 -21.39 26.58
CA ILE A 20 -11.94 -20.18 25.82
C ILE A 20 -11.07 -20.55 24.61
N ASN A 21 -10.09 -21.43 24.79
CA ASN A 21 -9.25 -21.89 23.68
C ASN A 21 -10.07 -22.66 22.63
N ILE A 22 -10.98 -23.55 23.04
CA ILE A 22 -11.87 -24.29 22.12
C ILE A 22 -12.73 -23.31 21.30
N LEU A 23 -13.33 -22.31 21.95
CA LEU A 23 -14.14 -21.29 21.26
C LEU A 23 -13.30 -20.46 20.29
N PHE A 24 -12.07 -20.11 20.66
CA PHE A 24 -11.14 -19.39 19.79
C PHE A 24 -10.76 -20.21 18.55
N TYR A 25 -10.40 -21.48 18.72
CA TYR A 25 -10.12 -22.39 17.60
C TYR A 25 -11.34 -22.60 16.70
N TRP A 26 -12.54 -22.74 17.28
CA TRP A 26 -13.76 -22.87 16.50
C TRP A 26 -14.02 -21.62 15.64
N LYS A 27 -13.79 -20.42 16.19
CA LYS A 27 -13.95 -19.16 15.45
C LYS A 27 -12.95 -19.02 14.30
N ILE A 28 -11.70 -19.46 14.50
CA ILE A 28 -10.69 -19.50 13.45
C ILE A 28 -11.13 -20.45 12.33
N MET A 29 -11.61 -21.65 12.68
CA MET A 29 -12.07 -22.64 11.70
C MET A 29 -13.30 -22.16 10.92
N GLU A 30 -14.25 -21.48 11.56
CA GLU A 30 -15.41 -20.86 10.90
C GLU A 30 -14.96 -19.83 9.84
N ASN A 31 -13.94 -19.02 10.16
CA ASN A 31 -13.41 -18.00 9.27
C ASN A 31 -12.63 -18.59 8.07
N LEU A 32 -11.93 -19.72 8.29
CA LEU A 32 -11.25 -20.45 7.21
C LEU A 32 -12.25 -21.11 6.26
N ASN A 33 -13.38 -21.61 6.76
CA ASN A 33 -14.41 -22.23 5.92
C ASN A 33 -15.12 -21.20 5.03
N LYS A 34 -15.42 -20.01 5.56
CA LYS A 34 -16.00 -18.89 4.77
C LYS A 34 -15.11 -18.45 3.61
N LYS A 35 -13.78 -18.52 3.77
CA LYS A 35 -12.83 -18.17 2.69
C LYS A 35 -12.79 -19.20 1.55
N LYS A 36 -13.13 -20.46 1.79
CA LYS A 36 -13.13 -21.47 0.71
C LYS A 36 -14.33 -21.33 -0.22
N VAL A 37 -15.51 -21.08 0.34
CA VAL A 37 -16.76 -20.95 -0.44
C VAL A 37 -16.68 -19.80 -1.46
N LEU A 38 -15.98 -18.70 -1.13
CA LEU A 38 -15.85 -17.54 -2.02
C LEU A 38 -14.90 -17.75 -3.21
N ASN A 39 -14.01 -18.74 -3.19
CA ASN A 39 -13.07 -18.97 -4.29
C ASN A 39 -13.62 -19.93 -5.36
N ASP A 40 -14.61 -20.77 -5.02
CA ASP A 40 -15.14 -21.77 -5.95
C ASP A 40 -16.16 -21.17 -6.94
N ASP A 41 -16.79 -20.03 -6.59
CA ASP A 41 -17.74 -19.33 -7.47
C ASP A 41 -17.05 -18.50 -8.58
N GLU A 42 -15.79 -18.08 -8.39
CA GLU A 42 -15.04 -17.28 -9.38
C GLU A 42 -14.51 -18.14 -10.55
N THR A 43 -14.68 -19.47 -10.50
CA THR A 43 -14.14 -20.40 -11.52
C THR A 43 -15.19 -20.89 -12.52
N LYS A 44 -16.48 -20.61 -12.32
CA LYS A 44 -17.56 -21.07 -13.23
C LYS A 44 -17.99 -20.05 -14.27
N GLU A 45 -17.61 -18.78 -14.14
CA GLU A 45 -18.01 -17.74 -15.10
C GLU A 45 -17.11 -17.68 -16.36
N LYS A 46 -15.98 -18.40 -16.40
CA LYS A 46 -15.06 -18.40 -17.56
C LYS A 46 -15.34 -19.46 -18.64
N GLN A 47 -16.40 -20.25 -18.52
CA GLN A 47 -16.80 -21.22 -19.56
C GLN A 47 -18.08 -20.86 -20.33
N GLN A 48 -18.75 -19.73 -20.02
CA GLN A 48 -20.01 -19.36 -20.67
C GLN A 48 -19.95 -18.10 -21.55
N GLU A 49 -18.76 -17.57 -21.85
CA GLU A 49 -18.59 -16.39 -22.73
C GLU A 49 -17.95 -16.68 -24.09
N SER A 50 -17.77 -17.95 -24.47
CA SER A 50 -17.13 -18.32 -25.77
C SER A 50 -18.12 -18.65 -26.90
N SER A 51 -19.44 -18.48 -26.72
CA SER A 51 -20.44 -18.93 -27.70
C SER A 51 -21.30 -17.86 -28.37
N ILE A 52 -21.09 -16.56 -28.15
CA ILE A 52 -21.92 -15.51 -28.78
C ILE A 52 -21.09 -14.62 -29.72
N LEU A 53 -21.62 -14.42 -30.93
CA LEU A 53 -21.14 -13.62 -32.07
C LEU A 53 -20.15 -14.27 -33.05
N LYS A 54 -20.63 -15.32 -33.72
CA LYS A 54 -20.51 -15.39 -35.19
C LYS A 54 -21.76 -14.76 -35.79
N ASN A 55 -21.80 -13.44 -35.94
CA ASN A 55 -22.77 -12.79 -36.80
C ASN A 55 -22.03 -12.31 -38.04
N GLU A 56 -22.05 -13.15 -39.07
CA GLU A 56 -21.60 -12.80 -40.41
C GLU A 56 -22.69 -11.92 -41.03
N ASN A 57 -22.49 -10.59 -40.99
CA ASN A 57 -23.22 -9.68 -41.87
C ASN A 57 -22.25 -9.15 -42.93
N PRO A 58 -22.21 -9.74 -44.14
CA PRO A 58 -21.14 -9.47 -45.10
C PRO A 58 -21.34 -8.22 -45.98
N TYR A 59 -22.42 -7.44 -45.84
CA TYR A 59 -22.64 -6.31 -46.75
C TYR A 59 -23.32 -5.12 -46.07
N PHE A 60 -22.53 -4.28 -45.41
CA PHE A 60 -22.84 -2.86 -45.28
C PHE A 60 -21.55 -2.09 -45.54
N PHE A 61 -21.44 -1.55 -46.76
CA PHE A 61 -20.38 -0.63 -47.16
C PHE A 61 -20.89 0.80 -46.91
N PRO A 62 -20.44 1.50 -45.86
CA PRO A 62 -20.64 2.94 -45.75
C PRO A 62 -19.85 3.59 -46.88
N SER A 63 -20.57 4.37 -47.68
CA SER A 63 -20.04 5.01 -48.88
C SER A 63 -19.02 6.08 -48.50
N ASN A 64 -17.84 5.98 -49.13
CA ASN A 64 -16.72 6.91 -49.16
C ASN A 64 -17.09 8.38 -48.94
N SER A 65 -16.69 8.92 -47.80
CA SER A 65 -16.25 10.30 -47.68
C SER A 65 -14.78 10.26 -47.26
N ASP A 66 -13.88 10.64 -48.18
CA ASP A 66 -12.41 10.51 -48.09
C ASP A 66 -11.75 11.43 -47.03
N SER A 67 -12.19 11.36 -45.77
CA SER A 67 -11.50 11.96 -44.62
C SER A 67 -11.25 10.94 -43.50
N ASP A 68 -10.92 9.71 -43.87
CA ASP A 68 -11.05 8.51 -43.03
C ASP A 68 -9.72 7.96 -42.48
N PHE A 69 -8.70 8.80 -42.34
CA PHE A 69 -7.43 8.41 -41.72
C PHE A 69 -7.20 9.29 -40.49
N GLU A 70 -7.35 8.70 -39.30
CA GLU A 70 -7.04 9.23 -37.95
C GLU A 70 -8.26 9.48 -37.03
N CYS A 71 -9.14 8.49 -36.86
CA CYS A 71 -9.95 8.45 -35.63
C CYS A 71 -9.04 8.12 -34.43
N GLU A 72 -8.94 9.05 -33.49
CA GLU A 72 -8.29 8.85 -32.19
C GLU A 72 -9.20 8.03 -31.25
N TYR A 73 -8.63 7.02 -30.60
CA TYR A 73 -9.32 6.15 -29.65
C TYR A 73 -8.69 6.28 -28.27
N THR A 74 -9.47 6.62 -27.25
CA THR A 74 -9.00 6.75 -25.87
C THR A 74 -9.36 5.53 -25.03
N CYS A 75 -8.40 4.97 -24.29
CA CYS A 75 -8.71 3.96 -23.28
C CYS A 75 -9.26 4.61 -22.00
N GLU A 76 -10.46 4.23 -21.56
CA GLU A 76 -11.11 4.80 -20.35
C GLU A 76 -10.41 4.46 -19.03
N ILE A 77 -9.50 3.47 -19.03
CA ILE A 77 -8.84 2.98 -17.82
C ILE A 77 -7.59 3.80 -17.50
N CYS A 78 -6.83 4.19 -18.53
CA CYS A 78 -5.54 4.88 -18.42
C CYS A 78 -5.51 6.23 -19.13
N ASN A 79 -6.56 6.59 -19.87
CA ASN A 79 -6.71 7.81 -20.67
C ASN A 79 -5.60 8.03 -21.72
N ILE A 80 -5.05 6.94 -22.26
CA ILE A 80 -4.09 6.99 -23.37
C ILE A 80 -4.86 6.99 -24.69
N THR A 81 -4.47 7.89 -25.61
CA THR A 81 -4.98 7.97 -26.99
C THR A 81 -4.20 7.05 -27.92
N PHE A 82 -4.90 6.41 -28.85
CA PHE A 82 -4.36 5.49 -29.84
C PHE A 82 -4.88 5.87 -31.23
N LEU A 83 -3.99 5.84 -32.22
CA LEU A 83 -4.34 6.02 -33.63
C LEU A 83 -4.78 4.67 -34.20
N GLY A 84 -6.06 4.36 -34.00
CA GLY A 84 -6.70 3.16 -34.54
C GLY A 84 -7.09 2.11 -33.50
N LEU A 85 -8.24 1.48 -33.77
CA LEU A 85 -8.90 0.50 -32.91
C LEU A 85 -8.04 -0.75 -32.62
N LYS A 86 -7.13 -1.13 -33.53
CA LYS A 86 -6.24 -2.29 -33.36
C LYS A 86 -5.31 -2.12 -32.15
N PHE A 87 -4.70 -0.94 -32.01
CA PHE A 87 -3.78 -0.66 -30.90
C PHE A 87 -4.52 -0.54 -29.57
N LEU A 88 -5.73 0.04 -29.56
CA LEU A 88 -6.57 0.05 -28.36
C LEU A 88 -6.92 -1.37 -27.91
N ARG A 89 -7.31 -2.25 -28.84
CA ARG A 89 -7.68 -3.65 -28.50
C ARG A 89 -6.49 -4.45 -27.97
N GLU A 90 -5.30 -4.23 -28.52
CA GLU A 90 -4.08 -4.86 -28.02
C GLU A 90 -3.69 -4.30 -26.64
N HIS A 91 -3.87 -2.99 -26.44
CA HIS A 91 -3.66 -2.32 -25.17
C HIS A 91 -4.57 -2.87 -24.05
N GLU A 92 -5.87 -3.07 -24.34
CA GLU A 92 -6.84 -3.64 -23.40
C GLU A 92 -6.50 -5.08 -22.99
N LYS A 93 -5.91 -5.86 -23.90
CA LYS A 93 -5.41 -7.21 -23.61
C LYS A 93 -4.10 -7.20 -22.82
N GLY A 94 -3.41 -6.07 -22.78
CA GLY A 94 -2.14 -5.91 -22.09
C GLY A 94 -2.26 -6.15 -20.58
N ALA A 95 -1.30 -6.88 -20.03
CA ALA A 95 -1.24 -7.19 -18.60
C ALA A 95 -1.23 -5.95 -17.68
N GLN A 96 -0.87 -4.77 -18.21
CA GLN A 96 -0.88 -3.52 -17.47
C GLN A 96 -2.30 -3.01 -17.20
N ILE A 97 -3.21 -3.11 -18.19
CA ILE A 97 -4.62 -2.75 -18.00
C ILE A 97 -5.29 -3.69 -17.02
N LEU A 98 -5.06 -4.99 -17.15
CA LEU A 98 -5.63 -5.98 -16.23
C LEU A 98 -5.20 -5.74 -14.78
N LYS A 99 -3.94 -5.34 -14.56
CA LYS A 99 -3.45 -4.94 -13.22
C LYS A 99 -4.16 -3.68 -12.70
N LEU A 100 -4.40 -2.69 -13.55
CA LEU A 100 -5.12 -1.46 -13.17
C LEU A 100 -6.59 -1.73 -12.84
N VAL A 101 -7.28 -2.53 -13.67
CA VAL A 101 -8.67 -2.96 -13.43
C VAL A 101 -8.77 -3.69 -12.09
N ARG A 102 -7.90 -4.68 -11.86
CA ARG A 102 -7.87 -5.44 -10.60
C ARG A 102 -7.59 -4.54 -9.39
N LYS A 103 -6.68 -3.57 -9.51
CA LYS A 103 -6.40 -2.60 -8.43
C LYS A 103 -7.62 -1.72 -8.13
N LYS A 104 -8.32 -1.24 -9.17
CA LYS A 104 -9.53 -0.40 -9.03
C LYS A 104 -10.67 -1.19 -8.37
N GLU A 105 -10.83 -2.46 -8.74
CA GLU A 105 -11.85 -3.32 -8.16
C GLU A 105 -11.58 -3.66 -6.68
N ILE A 106 -10.32 -3.99 -6.34
CA ILE A 106 -9.91 -4.19 -4.94
C ILE A 106 -10.15 -2.91 -4.13
N LYS A 107 -9.82 -1.73 -4.68
CA LYS A 107 -10.09 -0.45 -4.01
C LYS A 107 -11.59 -0.23 -3.78
N LYS A 108 -12.45 -0.54 -4.76
CA LYS A 108 -13.92 -0.48 -4.58
C LYS A 108 -14.40 -1.45 -3.49
N LYS A 109 -13.90 -2.68 -3.43
CA LYS A 109 -14.27 -3.66 -2.39
C LYS A 109 -13.81 -3.25 -0.99
N LEU A 110 -12.69 -2.53 -0.88
CA LEU A 110 -12.20 -2.00 0.38
C LEU A 110 -12.99 -0.77 0.85
N VAL A 111 -13.36 0.13 -0.09
CA VAL A 111 -14.11 1.36 0.23
C VAL A 111 -15.60 1.07 0.43
N GLY A 112 -16.18 0.10 -0.28
CA GLY A 112 -17.59 -0.28 -0.15
C GLY A 112 -17.97 -0.93 1.20
N ASN A 113 -17.01 -1.17 2.09
CA ASN A 113 -17.26 -1.61 3.47
C ASN A 113 -17.11 -0.47 4.50
N LEU A 114 -16.93 0.78 4.05
CA LEU A 114 -16.66 1.91 4.92
C LEU A 114 -17.70 3.04 4.85
N GLU A 115 -18.76 2.93 4.03
CA GLU A 115 -19.78 3.98 3.96
C GLU A 115 -21.21 3.43 3.89
N GLU A 116 -21.77 3.17 5.06
CA GLU A 116 -23.05 3.78 5.44
C GLU A 116 -22.80 4.50 6.78
N ASP A 117 -23.26 5.75 6.88
CA ASP A 117 -23.12 6.69 8.01
C ASP A 117 -21.87 7.61 8.06
N SER A 118 -21.71 8.47 7.05
CA SER A 118 -21.38 9.88 7.36
C SER A 118 -21.75 10.85 6.24
N VAL A 119 -22.88 11.53 6.48
CA VAL A 119 -23.10 12.97 6.32
C VAL A 119 -22.74 13.57 4.95
N LYS A 120 -23.80 13.82 4.17
CA LYS A 120 -23.87 14.89 3.19
C LYS A 120 -23.60 16.24 3.87
N SER A 121 -22.61 16.98 3.40
CA SER A 121 -22.64 18.44 3.43
C SER A 121 -22.07 18.95 2.11
N GLU A 122 -22.94 19.64 1.38
CA GLU A 122 -22.63 20.31 0.14
C GLU A 122 -21.99 21.69 0.42
N GLU A 123 -21.26 22.16 -0.59
CA GLU A 123 -20.91 23.56 -0.91
C GLU A 123 -19.60 24.16 -0.34
N ASP A 124 -18.68 24.37 -1.30
CA ASP A 124 -17.80 25.54 -1.48
C ASP A 124 -16.73 25.88 -0.43
N ASP A 125 -15.65 25.10 -0.45
CA ASP A 125 -14.27 25.59 -0.66
C ASP A 125 -13.42 24.35 -0.99
N VAL A 126 -12.38 24.45 -1.82
CA VAL A 126 -11.54 23.29 -2.20
C VAL A 126 -10.61 22.98 -1.03
N GLU A 127 -11.22 22.47 0.04
CA GLU A 127 -10.54 22.01 1.24
C GLU A 127 -9.80 20.74 0.86
N GLN A 128 -8.50 20.89 0.59
CA GLN A 128 -7.57 19.79 0.37
C GLN A 128 -7.68 18.86 1.57
N THR A 129 -8.45 17.78 1.39
CA THR A 129 -8.85 16.87 2.45
C THR A 129 -7.58 16.21 2.99
N LEU A 130 -7.12 16.75 4.13
CA LEU A 130 -5.92 16.28 4.80
C LEU A 130 -6.17 14.86 5.27
N PHE A 131 -5.47 13.91 4.66
CA PHE A 131 -5.62 12.50 5.00
C PHE A 131 -5.04 12.19 6.38
N ALA A 132 -3.81 12.65 6.65
CA ALA A 132 -3.14 12.37 7.92
C ALA A 132 -1.98 13.33 8.20
N ILE A 133 -1.65 13.47 9.50
CA ILE A 133 -0.50 14.24 9.98
C ILE A 133 0.46 13.32 10.72
N CYS A 134 1.75 13.36 10.34
CA CYS A 134 2.78 12.58 11.02
C CYS A 134 3.13 13.22 12.38
N LYS A 135 2.86 12.53 13.50
CA LYS A 135 3.09 13.05 14.87
C LYS A 135 4.56 13.44 15.15
N THR A 136 5.53 12.71 14.61
CA THR A 136 6.97 12.97 14.81
C THR A 136 7.46 14.17 14.00
N CYS A 137 6.93 14.33 12.78
CA CYS A 137 7.40 15.34 11.83
C CYS A 137 6.53 16.59 11.78
N LYS A 138 5.28 16.49 12.24
CA LYS A 138 4.19 17.47 12.04
C LYS A 138 4.05 17.87 10.58
N LYS A 139 4.16 16.88 9.68
CA LYS A 139 4.00 17.07 8.25
C LYS A 139 2.67 16.47 7.84
N ASP A 140 2.00 17.20 6.96
CA ASP A 140 0.66 16.92 6.49
C ASP A 140 0.72 16.12 5.18
N PHE A 141 -0.20 15.19 5.01
CA PHE A 141 -0.24 14.28 3.88
C PHE A 141 -1.65 14.22 3.30
N MET A 142 -1.76 14.28 1.98
CA MET A 142 -3.02 14.24 1.24
C MET A 142 -3.46 12.81 0.87
N GLY A 143 -2.69 11.79 1.23
CA GLY A 143 -3.06 10.41 0.94
C GLY A 143 -2.21 9.37 1.65
N SER A 144 -2.76 8.16 1.80
CA SER A 144 -2.13 7.02 2.46
C SER A 144 -0.75 6.70 1.91
N ASP A 145 -0.60 6.70 0.58
CA ASP A 145 0.64 6.29 -0.10
C ASP A 145 1.79 7.25 0.21
N SER A 146 1.48 8.55 0.26
CA SER A 146 2.45 9.60 0.60
C SER A 146 2.91 9.51 2.07
N LEU A 147 1.99 9.17 2.98
CA LEU A 147 2.29 8.92 4.38
C LEU A 147 3.13 7.65 4.54
N GLU A 148 2.77 6.56 3.86
CA GLU A 148 3.50 5.29 3.94
C GLU A 148 4.94 5.44 3.44
N LEU A 149 5.13 6.12 2.31
CA LEU A 149 6.46 6.43 1.79
C LEU A 149 7.26 7.31 2.77
N HIS A 150 6.61 8.29 3.40
CA HIS A 150 7.22 9.12 4.43
C HIS A 150 7.71 8.28 5.62
N LEU A 151 6.87 7.37 6.14
CA LEU A 151 7.21 6.50 7.27
C LEU A 151 8.38 5.56 6.94
N LYS A 152 8.49 5.11 5.68
CA LYS A 152 9.59 4.24 5.22
C LYS A 152 10.91 4.98 5.00
N SER A 153 10.87 6.31 4.79
CA SER A 153 12.05 7.12 4.49
C SER A 153 13.12 7.10 5.60
N SER A 154 14.39 7.12 5.20
CA SER A 154 15.55 7.13 6.13
C SER A 154 15.55 8.39 7.02
N ALA A 155 15.11 9.52 6.49
CA ALA A 155 14.99 10.78 7.23
C ALA A 155 13.99 10.67 8.40
N HIS A 156 12.81 10.10 8.16
CA HIS A 156 11.80 9.89 9.20
C HIS A 156 12.32 8.93 10.28
N LYS A 157 12.91 7.80 9.88
CA LYS A 157 13.51 6.82 10.80
C LYS A 157 14.57 7.46 11.71
N LYS A 158 15.46 8.29 11.16
CA LYS A 158 16.48 9.00 11.93
C LYS A 158 15.87 9.97 12.94
N LYS A 159 14.78 10.66 12.58
CA LYS A 159 14.05 11.58 13.47
C LYS A 159 13.31 10.83 14.59
N MET A 160 12.68 9.69 14.27
CA MET A 160 12.07 8.79 15.26
C MET A 160 13.09 8.26 16.27
N ALA A 161 14.25 7.80 15.81
CA ALA A 161 15.31 7.31 16.69
C ALA A 161 15.77 8.40 17.68
N ARG A 162 16.01 9.62 17.20
CA ARG A 162 16.35 10.78 18.06
C ARG A 162 15.24 11.11 19.06
N ALA A 163 13.99 11.10 18.61
CA ALA A 163 12.84 11.36 19.49
C ALA A 163 12.70 10.29 20.58
N ARG A 164 13.06 9.03 20.31
CA ARG A 164 13.04 7.94 21.30
C ARG A 164 14.07 8.19 22.40
N HIS A 165 15.32 8.50 22.04
CA HIS A 165 16.36 8.82 23.02
C HIS A 165 16.03 10.04 23.88
N LEU A 166 15.41 11.08 23.30
CA LEU A 166 15.00 12.25 24.07
C LEU A 166 13.89 11.97 25.09
N LYS A 167 13.03 10.98 24.84
CA LYS A 167 12.01 10.57 25.82
C LYS A 167 12.65 9.83 26.99
N GLU A 168 13.55 8.91 26.69
CA GLU A 168 14.30 8.15 27.69
C GLU A 168 15.08 9.07 28.66
N ILE A 169 15.71 10.14 28.16
CA ILE A 169 16.37 11.12 29.02
C ILE A 169 15.37 11.92 29.87
N LYS A 170 14.21 12.28 29.31
CA LYS A 170 13.19 13.07 30.03
C LYS A 170 12.54 12.30 31.17
N ASP A 171 12.44 10.98 31.04
CA ASP A 171 11.80 10.14 32.06
C ASP A 171 12.69 10.01 33.31
N GLU A 172 14.03 10.11 33.15
CA GLU A 172 15.01 10.11 34.24
C GLU A 172 15.14 11.48 34.95
N ASP A 173 14.90 12.58 34.24
CA ASP A 173 15.05 13.94 34.79
C ASP A 173 13.91 14.35 35.75
N ASN A 174 12.83 13.56 35.88
CA ASN A 174 11.77 13.84 36.85
C ASN A 174 12.19 13.62 38.32
N HIS A 175 13.41 13.14 38.58
CA HIS A 175 13.99 13.05 39.93
C HIS A 175 15.27 13.90 40.12
N ILE A 176 15.72 14.64 39.10
CA ILE A 176 16.92 15.47 39.21
C ILE A 176 16.50 16.91 39.47
N ASP A 177 16.49 17.28 40.76
CA ASP A 177 16.36 18.66 41.23
C ASP A 177 17.52 19.48 40.67
N LEU A 178 17.28 20.12 39.51
CA LEU A 178 18.23 20.97 38.79
C LEU A 178 18.60 22.18 39.65
N LYS A 179 19.58 21.99 40.54
CA LYS A 179 20.39 23.09 41.06
C LYS A 179 21.11 23.71 39.87
N LYS A 180 20.50 24.76 39.31
CA LYS A 180 21.05 25.61 38.24
C LYS A 180 22.56 25.80 38.46
N PRO A 181 23.43 25.23 37.61
CA PRO A 181 24.84 25.55 37.68
C PRO A 181 24.98 27.03 37.34
N LYS A 182 25.35 27.84 38.35
CA LYS A 182 25.69 29.26 38.17
C LYS A 182 26.83 29.34 37.15
N GLN A 183 26.50 29.68 35.91
CA GLN A 183 27.47 29.94 34.86
C GLN A 183 28.33 31.14 35.26
N LYS A 184 29.53 30.86 35.77
CA LYS A 184 30.56 31.87 35.96
C LYS A 184 31.11 32.20 34.58
N ARG A 185 30.63 33.32 34.02
CA ARG A 185 31.16 33.94 32.80
C ARG A 185 32.66 34.18 32.95
N LYS A 186 33.48 33.29 32.40
CA LYS A 186 34.84 33.56 31.92
C LYS A 186 34.80 33.07 30.47
N GLY A 187 34.87 33.93 29.48
CA GLY A 187 36.06 34.69 29.16
C GLY A 187 36.35 34.32 27.71
N LYS A 188 36.29 35.34 26.86
CA LYS A 188 36.40 35.32 25.41
C LYS A 188 37.70 34.65 24.97
N SER A 189 37.62 33.47 24.35
CA SER A 189 38.74 32.85 23.64
C SER A 189 38.34 32.58 22.20
N LYS A 190 38.95 33.35 21.30
CA LYS A 190 39.02 33.07 19.87
C LYS A 190 39.78 31.75 19.67
N SER A 191 39.20 30.78 18.98
CA SER A 191 39.95 29.70 18.34
C SER A 191 39.21 29.29 17.08
N LEU A 192 39.66 29.79 15.93
CA LEU A 192 40.51 29.05 15.00
C LEU A 192 39.74 27.88 14.35
N ILE A 193 39.30 28.15 13.13
CA ILE A 193 38.66 27.21 12.21
C ILE A 193 39.70 26.16 11.81
N PRO A 194 39.48 24.85 12.07
CA PRO A 194 40.27 23.80 11.46
C PRO A 194 39.78 23.57 10.02
N GLY A 195 40.74 23.51 9.10
CA GLY A 195 40.52 23.36 7.67
C GLY A 195 39.72 22.10 7.31
N LYS A 196 38.89 22.26 6.28
CA LYS A 196 38.25 21.16 5.54
C LYS A 196 39.33 20.45 4.72
N SER A 197 39.70 19.24 5.10
CA SER A 197 40.33 18.28 4.18
C SER A 197 39.23 17.65 3.31
N SER A 198 39.38 17.80 2.00
CA SER A 198 38.65 17.08 0.98
C SER A 198 39.21 15.67 0.88
N GLU A 199 38.53 14.69 1.43
CA GLU A 199 38.81 13.28 1.16
C GLU A 199 37.91 12.81 0.02
N SER A 200 38.56 12.66 -1.14
CA SER A 200 38.13 11.89 -2.28
C SER A 200 37.94 10.42 -1.87
N PHE A 201 36.71 9.92 -1.87
CA PHE A 201 36.47 8.49 -1.79
C PHE A 201 36.52 7.90 -3.21
N SER A 202 37.56 7.11 -3.41
CA SER A 202 37.86 6.31 -4.59
C SER A 202 36.81 5.24 -4.83
N ASP A 203 36.59 4.99 -6.11
CA ASP A 203 35.80 3.91 -6.68
C ASP A 203 36.12 2.54 -6.07
N SER A 204 35.08 1.74 -5.85
CA SER A 204 35.21 0.31 -5.62
C SER A 204 34.44 -0.42 -6.70
N ASP A 205 35.21 -0.87 -7.69
CA ASP A 205 34.90 -1.95 -8.60
C ASP A 205 34.37 -3.17 -7.81
N SER A 206 33.27 -3.73 -8.27
CA SER A 206 32.90 -5.11 -7.98
C SER A 206 32.38 -5.70 -9.28
N SER A 207 33.31 -6.38 -9.94
CA SER A 207 33.15 -7.23 -11.11
C SER A 207 32.36 -8.50 -10.78
N GLU A 208 31.77 -9.04 -11.85
CA GLU A 208 31.48 -10.47 -12.09
C GLU A 208 30.47 -11.17 -11.16
N SER A 209 29.70 -12.16 -11.60
CA SER A 209 29.24 -12.69 -12.88
C SER A 209 28.27 -13.80 -12.47
N THR A 210 27.14 -13.95 -13.14
CA THR A 210 26.60 -15.29 -13.40
C THR A 210 25.76 -15.25 -14.66
N ASP A 211 26.19 -16.12 -15.55
CA ASP A 211 25.67 -16.46 -16.86
C ASP A 211 24.22 -16.93 -16.88
N GLY A 212 23.63 -16.88 -18.08
CA GLY A 212 22.80 -17.97 -18.56
C GLY A 212 21.29 -17.72 -18.59
N ASN A 213 20.79 -17.21 -19.73
CA ASN A 213 19.81 -17.91 -20.54
C ASN A 213 19.41 -17.07 -21.76
N ASN A 214 20.11 -17.28 -22.88
CA ASN A 214 19.56 -16.96 -24.19
C ASN A 214 19.08 -18.27 -24.80
N GLY A 215 17.78 -18.53 -24.60
CA GLY A 215 17.05 -19.59 -25.30
C GLY A 215 17.03 -19.30 -26.79
N ALA A 216 17.58 -20.23 -27.56
CA ALA A 216 17.53 -20.25 -29.00
C ALA A 216 16.17 -20.84 -29.43
N ASP A 217 15.25 -19.99 -29.88
CA ASP A 217 14.06 -20.44 -30.58
C ASP A 217 14.21 -20.07 -32.06
N GLY A 218 14.60 -21.09 -32.84
CA GLY A 218 14.66 -21.02 -34.28
C GLY A 218 13.28 -20.89 -34.90
N TYR A 219 13.17 -20.05 -35.92
CA TYR A 219 12.11 -20.13 -36.90
C TYR A 219 12.72 -20.54 -38.24
N SER A 220 12.36 -21.75 -38.68
CA SER A 220 12.55 -22.21 -40.04
C SER A 220 11.64 -21.42 -40.98
N LEU A 221 12.23 -20.85 -42.02
CA LEU A 221 11.51 -20.39 -43.21
C LEU A 221 11.07 -21.62 -44.02
N LEU A 222 9.76 -21.73 -44.25
CA LEU A 222 9.15 -22.42 -45.38
C LEU A 222 8.15 -21.46 -46.03
#